data_AF-A0A1B6CYR7-F1
#
_entry.id   AF-A0A1B6CYR7-F1
#
_cell.length_a   1.000
_cell.length_b   1.000
_cell.length_c   1.000
_cell.angle_alpha   90.00
_cell.angle_beta   90.00
_cell.angle_gamma   90.00
#
_symmetry.space_group_name_H-M   'P 1'
#
loop_
_entity.id
_entity.type
_entity.pdbx_description
1 polymer ?
#
loop_
_entity_poly.entity_id
_entity_poly.type
_entity_poly.pdbx_seq_one_letter_code
_entity_poly.pdbx_strand_id
1 'polypeptide(L)'
;MSFFISKRKTAELFEFSIRTASSIMANALNSVPDVEIDPEGVFKYILIKVFEKQGGASKMIVRGNKQGPYHADIYDECTPMIHKLGLATTCTGGGRIDHNATAKKILVYGYSQGYGKADHKIAVDLLKKHYTDYDITFSDEGY
;
A
#
# COMPACT_ATOMS: atom_id res chain seq x y z
N MET A 1 -43.98 38.77 -13.48
CA MET A 1 -42.51 38.69 -13.65
C MET A 1 -42.03 37.32 -13.16
N SER A 2 -41.84 36.36 -14.07
CA SER A 2 -41.33 35.02 -13.73
C SER A 2 -39.81 35.06 -13.58
N PHE A 3 -39.31 34.67 -12.40
CA PHE A 3 -37.88 34.50 -12.14
C PHE A 3 -37.42 33.13 -12.68
N PHE A 4 -36.79 33.13 -13.84
CA PHE A 4 -36.11 31.97 -14.41
C PHE A 4 -34.70 31.88 -13.82
N ILE A 5 -34.56 31.35 -12.60
CA ILE A 5 -33.25 31.09 -12.00
C ILE A 5 -32.64 29.85 -12.67
N SER A 6 -31.53 30.10 -13.36
CA SER A 6 -30.82 29.18 -14.25
C SER A 6 -30.39 27.88 -13.55
N LYS A 7 -30.93 26.74 -14.01
CA LYS A 7 -30.51 25.36 -13.65
C LYS A 7 -29.02 25.07 -13.93
N ARG A 8 -28.29 25.94 -14.62
CA ARG A 8 -26.88 25.73 -14.98
C ARG A 8 -25.92 25.95 -13.81
N LYS A 9 -26.22 26.87 -12.88
CA LYS A 9 -25.33 27.17 -11.74
C LYS A 9 -25.24 26.03 -10.72
N THR A 10 -26.31 25.26 -10.53
CA THR A 10 -26.33 24.14 -9.57
C THR A 10 -25.56 22.93 -10.08
N ALA A 11 -25.57 22.67 -11.39
CA ALA A 11 -24.81 21.57 -11.99
C ALA A 11 -23.30 21.85 -11.97
N GLU A 12 -22.86 23.07 -12.26
CA GLU A 12 -21.44 23.44 -12.21
C GLU A 12 -20.87 23.43 -10.79
N LEU A 13 -21.64 23.86 -9.78
CA LEU A 13 -21.22 23.78 -8.38
C LEU A 13 -21.15 22.32 -7.89
N PHE A 14 -22.01 21.44 -8.41
CA PHE A 14 -21.99 20.02 -8.12
C PHE A 14 -20.79 19.32 -8.76
N GLU A 15 -20.52 19.57 -10.05
CA GLU A 15 -19.34 19.05 -10.75
C GLU A 15 -18.02 19.59 -10.17
N PHE A 16 -17.96 20.86 -9.78
CA PHE A 16 -16.78 21.46 -9.15
C PHE A 16 -16.49 20.83 -7.78
N SER A 17 -17.53 20.55 -6.99
CA SER A 17 -17.41 19.83 -5.72
C SER A 17 -16.89 18.40 -5.91
N ILE A 18 -17.39 17.68 -6.93
CA ILE A 18 -16.91 16.33 -7.26
C ILE A 18 -15.46 16.32 -7.75
N ARG A 19 -15.07 17.27 -8.62
CA ARG A 19 -13.67 17.39 -9.10
C ARG A 19 -12.70 17.68 -7.96
N THR A 20 -13.09 18.52 -7.01
CA THR A 20 -12.23 18.87 -5.87
C THR A 20 -12.09 17.69 -4.90
N ALA A 21 -13.17 16.95 -4.62
CA ALA A 21 -13.13 15.73 -3.81
C ALA A 21 -12.27 14.63 -4.44
N SER A 22 -12.36 14.43 -5.77
CA SER A 22 -11.50 13.49 -6.50
C SER A 22 -10.02 13.89 -6.43
N SER A 23 -9.70 15.19 -6.49
CA SER A 23 -8.32 15.67 -6.34
C SER A 23 -7.75 15.54 -4.92
N ILE A 24 -8.58 15.71 -3.89
CA ILE A 24 -8.18 15.55 -2.48
C ILE A 24 -8.00 14.05 -2.13
N MET A 25 -8.86 13.18 -2.66
CA MET A 25 -8.78 11.72 -2.44
C MET A 25 -7.60 11.07 -3.18
N ALA A 26 -7.30 11.50 -4.43
CA ALA A 26 -6.08 11.09 -5.11
C ALA A 26 -4.82 11.48 -4.31
N ASN A 27 -4.88 12.55 -3.52
CA ASN A 27 -3.80 12.96 -2.62
C ASN A 27 -3.64 12.01 -1.41
N ALA A 28 -4.72 11.39 -0.93
CA ALA A 28 -4.68 10.47 0.21
C ALA A 28 -3.92 9.19 -0.12
N LEU A 29 -4.14 8.61 -1.31
CA LEU A 29 -3.38 7.44 -1.78
C LEU A 29 -1.89 7.76 -1.92
N ASN A 30 -1.54 8.94 -2.44
CA ASN A 30 -0.14 9.36 -2.57
C ASN A 30 0.54 9.64 -1.22
N SER A 31 -0.24 9.96 -0.18
CA SER A 31 0.28 10.19 1.17
C SER A 31 0.73 8.91 1.88
N VAL A 32 0.28 7.73 1.43
CA VAL A 32 0.71 6.45 1.99
C VAL A 32 2.05 6.03 1.36
N PRO A 33 3.12 5.73 2.11
CA PRO A 33 4.36 5.25 1.51
C PRO A 33 4.18 3.90 0.80
N ASP A 34 4.78 3.73 -0.38
CA ASP A 34 4.70 2.47 -1.14
C ASP A 34 5.45 1.32 -0.45
N VAL A 35 6.57 1.64 0.20
CA VAL A 35 7.44 0.69 0.89
C VAL A 35 7.79 1.26 2.26
N GLU A 36 7.67 0.42 3.29
CA GLU A 36 8.16 0.72 4.64
C GLU A 36 8.61 -0.62 5.24
N ILE A 37 9.93 -0.82 5.31
CA ILE A 37 10.55 -2.02 5.83
C ILE A 37 11.70 -1.67 6.78
N ASP A 38 12.02 -2.57 7.71
CA ASP A 38 13.20 -2.40 8.56
C ASP A 38 14.49 -2.31 7.72
N PRO A 39 15.48 -1.49 8.15
CA PRO A 39 16.65 -1.15 7.34
C PRO A 39 17.63 -2.32 7.15
N GLU A 40 17.52 -3.40 7.92
CA GLU A 40 18.36 -4.58 7.79
C GLU A 40 17.74 -5.79 8.53
N GLY A 41 18.26 -7.00 8.30
CA GLY A 41 17.93 -8.25 8.98
C GLY A 41 16.82 -9.07 8.31
N VAL A 42 16.43 -10.16 8.97
CA VAL A 42 15.39 -11.08 8.49
C VAL A 42 14.10 -10.86 9.26
N PHE A 43 13.02 -10.58 8.55
CA PHE A 43 11.72 -10.27 9.16
C PHE A 43 10.54 -10.66 8.28
N LYS A 44 9.34 -10.63 8.85
CA LYS A 44 8.09 -10.90 8.14
C LYS A 44 7.65 -9.65 7.36
N TYR A 45 6.99 -9.86 6.25
CA TYR A 45 6.36 -8.78 5.49
C TYR A 45 4.98 -9.19 4.99
N ILE A 46 4.15 -8.19 4.74
CA ILE A 46 2.84 -8.32 4.09
C ILE A 46 2.75 -7.43 2.87
N LEU A 47 2.00 -7.91 1.87
CA LEU A 47 1.61 -7.15 0.71
C LEU A 47 0.16 -6.72 0.89
N ILE A 48 -0.08 -5.41 0.82
CA ILE A 48 -1.40 -4.82 1.11
C ILE A 48 -1.87 -4.06 -0.12
N LYS A 49 -3.11 -4.30 -0.52
CA LYS A 49 -3.83 -3.45 -1.45
C LYS A 49 -4.53 -2.33 -0.68
N VAL A 50 -4.17 -1.09 -0.96
CA VAL A 50 -4.84 0.10 -0.44
C VAL A 50 -5.74 0.66 -1.55
N PHE A 51 -6.99 0.96 -1.24
CA PHE A 51 -7.97 1.39 -2.23
C PHE A 51 -9.01 2.34 -1.64
N GLU A 52 -9.62 3.12 -2.52
CA GLU A 52 -10.74 3.98 -2.18
C GLU A 52 -12.03 3.15 -2.02
N LYS A 53 -12.77 3.37 -0.94
CA LYS A 53 -14.00 2.61 -0.60
C LYS A 53 -15.11 2.70 -1.67
N GLN A 54 -15.08 3.73 -2.51
CA GLN A 54 -16.11 4.01 -3.51
C GLN A 54 -15.76 3.46 -4.91
N GLY A 55 -14.86 2.46 -4.98
CA GLY A 55 -14.51 1.80 -6.24
C GLY A 55 -13.57 2.61 -7.14
N GLY A 56 -12.78 3.49 -6.54
CA GLY A 56 -11.84 4.35 -7.24
C GLY A 56 -10.43 3.76 -7.34
N ALA A 57 -9.42 4.62 -7.16
CA ALA A 57 -8.03 4.24 -7.34
C ALA A 57 -7.55 3.23 -6.27
N SER A 58 -6.55 2.43 -6.64
CA SER A 58 -5.90 1.51 -5.71
C SER A 58 -4.41 1.40 -6.01
N LYS A 59 -3.64 1.03 -4.99
CA LYS A 59 -2.23 0.73 -5.11
C LYS A 59 -1.81 -0.39 -4.19
N MET A 60 -0.66 -0.98 -4.50
CA MET A 60 -0.03 -2.01 -3.69
C MET A 60 1.07 -1.37 -2.83
N ILE A 61 1.15 -1.79 -1.58
CA ILE A 61 2.20 -1.35 -0.65
C ILE A 61 2.85 -2.54 0.04
N VAL A 62 4.12 -2.38 0.42
CA VAL A 62 4.89 -3.36 1.19
C VAL A 62 5.10 -2.83 2.60
N ARG A 63 4.80 -3.67 3.61
CA ARG A 63 5.07 -3.41 5.02
C ARG A 63 5.81 -4.58 5.65
N GLY A 64 6.86 -4.33 6.42
CA GLY A 64 7.60 -5.39 7.11
C GLY A 64 8.48 -4.86 8.24
N ASN A 65 8.49 -5.53 9.39
CA ASN A 65 9.32 -5.13 10.52
C ASN A 65 9.72 -6.36 11.36
N LYS A 66 10.79 -6.23 12.13
CA LYS A 66 11.28 -7.24 13.08
C LYS A 66 10.42 -7.34 14.33
N GLN A 67 9.69 -6.27 14.65
CA GLN A 67 8.92 -6.14 15.88
C GLN A 67 7.70 -7.05 15.90
N GLY A 68 7.02 -7.21 14.76
CA GLY A 68 5.83 -8.05 14.61
C GLY A 68 6.16 -9.54 14.68
N PRO A 69 5.72 -10.27 15.72
CA PRO A 69 5.90 -11.72 15.77
C PRO A 69 5.11 -12.43 14.66
N TYR A 70 4.01 -11.84 14.18
CA TYR A 70 3.17 -12.39 13.13
C TYR A 70 2.84 -11.36 12.03
N HIS A 71 2.42 -11.86 10.87
CA HIS A 71 1.96 -11.01 9.75
C HIS A 71 0.74 -10.16 10.10
N ALA A 72 -0.11 -10.65 11.01
CA ALA A 72 -1.30 -9.94 11.46
C ALA A 72 -0.94 -8.68 12.26
N ASP A 73 0.10 -8.74 13.09
CA ASP A 73 0.54 -7.59 13.88
C ASP A 73 0.98 -6.43 12.99
N ILE A 74 1.72 -6.74 11.91
CA ILE A 74 2.16 -5.74 10.91
C ILE A 74 0.94 -5.11 10.21
N TYR A 75 -0.12 -5.89 9.96
CA TYR A 75 -1.35 -5.39 9.35
C TYR A 75 -2.12 -4.50 10.32
N ASP A 76 -2.30 -4.94 11.56
CA ASP A 76 -3.03 -4.21 12.60
C ASP A 76 -2.32 -2.91 13.00
N GLU A 77 -1.00 -2.84 12.89
CA GLU A 77 -0.21 -1.63 13.12
C GLU A 77 -0.41 -0.57 12.01
N CYS A 78 -0.39 -0.97 10.75
CA CYS A 78 -0.41 -0.01 9.63
C CYS A 78 -1.83 0.44 9.23
N THR A 79 -2.85 -0.41 9.42
CA THR A 79 -4.21 -0.12 8.97
C THR A 79 -4.90 1.08 9.62
N PRO A 80 -4.73 1.39 10.92
CA PRO A 80 -5.42 2.52 11.56
C PRO A 80 -5.04 3.86 10.93
N MET A 81 -3.77 4.05 10.54
CA MET A 81 -3.31 5.28 9.88
C MET A 81 -3.91 5.42 8.48
N ILE A 82 -3.98 4.34 7.72
CA ILE A 82 -4.54 4.34 6.36
C ILE A 82 -6.07 4.56 6.42
N HIS A 83 -6.76 3.96 7.39
CA HIS A 83 -8.20 4.16 7.59
C HIS A 83 -8.54 5.59 8.00
N LYS A 84 -7.68 6.26 8.78
CA LYS A 84 -7.84 7.69 9.11
C LYS A 84 -7.79 8.60 7.87
N LEU A 85 -7.10 8.17 6.81
CA LEU A 85 -7.09 8.86 5.51
C LEU A 85 -8.34 8.57 4.66
N GLY A 86 -9.32 7.82 5.18
CA GLY A 86 -10.56 7.47 4.47
C GLY A 86 -10.41 6.29 3.50
N LEU A 87 -9.22 5.68 3.45
CA LEU A 87 -8.92 4.55 2.57
C LEU A 87 -9.33 3.21 3.22
N ALA A 88 -9.43 2.18 2.40
CA ALA A 88 -9.58 0.79 2.84
C ALA A 88 -8.37 -0.03 2.44
N THR A 89 -8.15 -1.13 3.17
CA THR A 89 -7.01 -2.01 2.96
C THR A 89 -7.47 -3.46 2.84
N THR A 90 -6.70 -4.27 2.12
CA THR A 90 -6.85 -5.72 2.12
C THR A 90 -5.46 -6.33 2.03
N CYS A 91 -5.13 -7.20 2.99
CA CYS A 91 -3.90 -7.99 2.93
C CYS A 91 -4.04 -9.05 1.82
N THR A 92 -3.18 -8.99 0.81
CA THR A 92 -3.20 -9.94 -0.33
C THR A 92 -2.28 -11.14 -0.11
N GLY A 93 -1.55 -11.17 1.00
CA GLY A 93 -0.63 -12.23 1.37
C GLY A 93 0.60 -11.69 2.11
N GLY A 94 1.52 -12.58 2.45
CA GLY A 94 2.80 -12.18 3.02
C GLY A 94 3.92 -13.17 2.74
N GLY A 95 5.03 -12.98 3.44
CA GLY A 95 6.22 -13.81 3.40
C GLY A 95 7.28 -13.28 4.35
N ARG A 96 8.55 -13.44 3.98
CA ARG A 96 9.72 -12.89 4.66
C ARG A 96 10.59 -12.07 3.72
N ILE A 97 11.33 -11.17 4.33
CA ILE A 97 12.37 -10.36 3.71
C ILE A 97 13.65 -10.64 4.48
N ASP A 98 14.73 -10.95 3.75
CA ASP A 98 16.10 -10.86 4.22
C ASP A 98 16.73 -9.60 3.61
N HIS A 99 16.96 -8.59 4.45
CA HIS A 99 17.49 -7.30 4.05
C HIS A 99 18.93 -7.16 4.55
N ASN A 100 19.89 -7.22 3.63
CA ASN A 100 21.29 -6.98 3.93
C ASN A 100 21.72 -5.62 3.37
N ALA A 101 21.66 -4.57 4.20
CA ALA A 101 22.04 -3.21 3.82
C ALA A 101 23.50 -3.09 3.41
N THR A 102 24.40 -3.80 4.09
CA THR A 102 25.85 -3.78 3.80
C THR A 102 26.16 -4.33 2.42
N ALA A 103 25.53 -5.44 2.03
CA ALA A 103 25.68 -6.05 0.72
C ALA A 103 24.77 -5.42 -0.35
N LYS A 104 23.88 -4.49 0.04
CA LYS A 104 22.79 -3.94 -0.78
C LYS A 104 21.95 -5.03 -1.44
N LYS A 105 21.55 -6.04 -0.67
CA LYS A 105 20.78 -7.18 -1.14
C LYS A 105 19.48 -7.33 -0.38
N ILE A 106 18.40 -7.57 -1.11
CA ILE A 106 17.11 -7.92 -0.52
C ILE A 106 16.58 -9.20 -1.19
N LEU A 107 16.24 -10.20 -0.38
CA LEU A 107 15.59 -11.42 -0.82
C LEU A 107 14.17 -11.49 -0.24
N VAL A 108 13.17 -11.62 -1.11
CA VAL A 108 11.76 -11.81 -0.75
C VAL A 108 11.39 -13.28 -0.92
N TYR A 109 10.82 -13.93 0.10
CA TYR A 109 10.53 -15.37 0.02
C TYR A 109 9.44 -15.83 1.00
N GLY A 110 9.07 -17.11 0.94
CA GLY A 110 8.18 -17.75 1.91
C GLY A 110 6.72 -17.28 1.85
N TYR A 111 5.96 -17.51 2.92
CA TYR A 111 4.53 -17.22 2.94
C TYR A 111 4.01 -16.80 4.32
N SER A 112 2.83 -16.20 4.36
CA SER A 112 2.09 -15.98 5.61
C SER A 112 1.21 -17.18 5.95
N GLN A 113 1.27 -17.66 7.20
CA GLN A 113 0.37 -18.72 7.66
C GLN A 113 -1.10 -18.26 7.67
N GLY A 114 -1.36 -16.99 7.98
CA GLY A 114 -2.72 -16.42 8.07
C GLY A 114 -3.26 -15.87 6.75
N TYR A 115 -2.39 -15.27 5.93
CA TYR A 115 -2.81 -14.59 4.69
C TYR A 115 -2.38 -15.30 3.40
N GLY A 116 -1.66 -16.43 3.50
CA GLY A 116 -1.10 -17.13 2.36
C GLY A 116 0.12 -16.44 1.75
N LYS A 117 0.52 -16.94 0.58
CA LYS A 117 1.68 -16.42 -0.17
C LYS A 117 1.31 -15.14 -0.91
N ALA A 118 2.07 -14.07 -0.70
CA ALA A 118 1.95 -12.85 -1.50
C ALA A 118 2.46 -13.05 -2.93
N ASP A 119 2.05 -12.18 -3.85
CA ASP A 119 2.75 -12.03 -5.13
C ASP A 119 4.10 -11.33 -4.89
N HIS A 120 5.16 -12.14 -4.75
CA HIS A 120 6.51 -11.65 -4.47
C HIS A 120 7.06 -10.78 -5.61
N LYS A 121 6.59 -10.98 -6.84
CA LYS A 121 7.02 -10.16 -7.98
C LYS A 121 6.57 -8.71 -7.79
N ILE A 122 5.32 -8.49 -7.37
CA ILE A 122 4.81 -7.15 -7.06
C ILE A 122 5.62 -6.52 -5.91
N ALA A 123 5.92 -7.29 -4.87
CA ALA A 123 6.73 -6.80 -3.75
C ALA A 123 8.13 -6.37 -4.21
N VAL A 124 8.81 -7.20 -5.01
CA VAL A 124 10.12 -6.88 -5.58
C VAL A 124 10.07 -5.65 -6.49
N ASP A 125 9.05 -5.52 -7.33
CA ASP A 125 8.92 -4.35 -8.21
C ASP A 125 8.74 -3.04 -7.42
N LEU A 126 8.01 -3.07 -6.30
CA LEU A 126 7.90 -1.92 -5.40
C LEU A 126 9.23 -1.63 -4.68
N LEU A 127 9.90 -2.66 -4.18
CA LEU A 127 11.20 -2.53 -3.52
C LEU A 127 12.26 -1.97 -4.46
N LYS A 128 12.30 -2.40 -5.73
CA LYS A 128 13.25 -1.90 -6.74
C LYS A 128 13.07 -0.42 -7.06
N LYS A 129 11.83 0.09 -6.98
CA LYS A 129 11.56 1.52 -7.14
C LYS A 129 12.06 2.35 -5.95
N HIS A 130 12.08 1.76 -4.76
CA HIS A 130 12.52 2.43 -3.53
C HIS A 130 14.04 2.31 -3.30
N TYR A 131 14.59 1.11 -3.50
CA TYR A 131 16.01 0.77 -3.32
C TYR A 131 16.67 0.59 -4.69
N THR A 132 16.87 1.69 -5.40
CA THR A 132 17.34 1.69 -6.80
C THR A 132 18.76 1.14 -7.00
N ASP A 133 19.56 1.09 -5.94
CA ASP A 133 20.95 0.63 -5.93
C ASP A 133 21.13 -0.76 -5.29
N TYR A 134 20.03 -1.47 -5.00
CA TYR A 134 20.04 -2.81 -4.40
C TYR A 134 19.84 -3.91 -5.46
N ASP A 135 20.45 -5.06 -5.21
CA ASP A 135 20.13 -6.31 -5.89
C ASP A 135 18.97 -6.99 -5.17
N ILE A 136 17.79 -6.97 -5.79
CA ILE A 136 16.53 -7.42 -5.20
C ILE A 136 15.96 -8.58 -5.99
N THR A 137 15.79 -9.71 -5.31
CA THR A 137 15.31 -10.97 -5.89
C THR A 137 14.18 -11.56 -5.05
N PHE A 138 13.46 -12.53 -5.63
CA PHE A 138 12.53 -13.35 -4.87
C PHE A 138 12.76 -14.84 -5.12
N SER A 139 12.33 -15.65 -4.16
CA SER A 139 12.26 -17.11 -4.27
C SER A 139 10.88 -17.58 -3.84
N ASP A 140 10.33 -18.56 -4.56
CA ASP A 140 9.11 -19.27 -4.14
C ASP A 140 9.41 -20.38 -3.12
N GLU A 141 10.69 -20.62 -2.82
CA GLU A 141 11.16 -21.64 -1.87
C GLU A 141 11.49 -21.03 -0.50
N GLY A 142 11.40 -21.84 0.55
CA GLY A 142 11.76 -21.49 1.92
C GLY A 142 10.59 -21.03 2.80
N TYR A 143 10.81 -20.98 4.12
CA TYR A 143 9.87 -20.46 5.11
C TYR A 143 10.48 -19.42 6.03
#